data_AF-A0AAN1IGP1-F1
#
_entry.id   AF-A0AAN1IGP1-F1
#
_cell.length_a   1.000
_cell.length_b   1.000
_cell.length_c   1.000
_cell.angle_alpha   90.00
_cell.angle_beta   90.00
_cell.angle_gamma   90.00
#
_symmetry.space_group_name_H-M   'P 1'
#
loop_
_entity.id
_entity.type
_entity.pdbx_description
1 polymer ?
#
loop_
_entity_poly.entity_id
_entity_poly.type
_entity_poly.pdbx_seq_one_letter_code
_entity_poly.pdbx_strand_id
1 'polypeptide(L)'
;MLTRASSPDIIRFGLDAFPESGADDGTARAVEAVFNNAQGMRTSKEIIETAFSDIISPRDVWSVTVCTYRGDSIRESFSKMTSKRLGYMEDTYEFFVIANESQTLQNYADFHALKYRIGAGRSGRRLYSAEEFSKRQREVHEMYLLLCEYCNSQRDDTDFYSRTSLWMKRQYLLMLVTDWVTRLPAADQDKGYTAIVETWGAADAAIMLFDPLIARGESLLSKNSIPPGNDEFYRWGQILAKIVPMVDDGRNLPRYDQYRQLEQALEHHVAEIQLKEQQALQAEQERIEAQARFKKGTLMRRVIDKVMPAGSLNRDLVSVIRSHAQRAKRER
;
A
#
# COMPACT_ATOMS: atom_id res chain seq x y z
N MET A 1 8.07 53.62 -18.41
CA MET A 1 7.53 53.18 -17.11
C MET A 1 7.40 51.68 -17.14
N LEU A 2 8.37 50.96 -16.55
CA LEU A 2 8.20 49.53 -16.27
C LEU A 2 7.15 49.45 -15.16
N THR A 3 5.95 48.95 -15.48
CA THR A 3 4.98 48.58 -14.47
C THR A 3 5.66 47.56 -13.55
N ARG A 4 5.80 47.92 -12.27
CA ARG A 4 6.30 47.02 -11.23
C ARG A 4 5.38 45.81 -11.27
N ALA A 5 5.85 44.66 -11.77
CA ALA A 5 5.08 43.43 -11.70
C ALA A 5 4.65 43.26 -10.24
N SER A 6 3.34 43.16 -10.00
CA SER A 6 2.81 43.00 -8.64
C SER A 6 3.47 41.77 -8.04
N SER A 7 4.11 41.92 -6.88
CA SER A 7 4.74 40.80 -6.19
C SER A 7 3.69 39.70 -5.93
N PRO A 8 4.01 38.43 -6.20
CA PRO A 8 3.08 37.33 -6.04
C PRO A 8 2.64 37.17 -4.57
N ASP A 9 1.45 36.61 -4.34
CA ASP A 9 0.94 36.34 -3.00
C ASP A 9 1.73 35.22 -2.32
N ILE A 10 2.07 34.19 -3.10
CA ILE A 10 2.83 33.02 -2.68
C ILE A 10 4.03 32.86 -3.61
N ILE A 11 5.21 32.66 -3.03
CA ILE A 11 6.39 32.19 -3.74
C ILE A 11 6.77 30.84 -3.16
N ARG A 12 6.77 29.79 -3.98
CA ARG A 12 7.17 28.43 -3.60
C ARG A 12 8.57 28.11 -4.12
N PHE A 13 9.39 27.52 -3.27
CA PHE A 13 10.77 27.12 -3.56
C PHE A 13 10.92 25.59 -3.60
N GLY A 14 12.04 25.14 -4.15
CA GLY A 14 12.47 23.75 -4.02
C GLY A 14 13.02 23.45 -2.62
N LEU A 15 13.27 22.16 -2.37
CA LEU A 15 13.93 21.67 -1.16
C LEU A 15 14.99 20.61 -1.49
N ASP A 16 15.94 20.43 -0.58
CA ASP A 16 16.83 19.27 -0.54
C ASP A 16 16.34 18.32 0.56
N ALA A 17 16.05 17.06 0.22
CA ALA A 17 15.56 16.08 1.19
C ALA A 17 16.69 15.14 1.65
N PHE A 18 16.89 15.07 2.96
CA PHE A 18 17.90 14.22 3.59
C PHE A 18 17.22 13.13 4.42
N PRO A 19 17.59 11.86 4.26
CA PRO A 19 17.11 10.79 5.12
C PRO A 19 17.81 10.86 6.49
N GLU A 20 17.06 10.71 7.58
CA GLU A 20 17.62 10.60 8.93
C GLU A 20 18.21 9.19 9.17
N SER A 21 17.67 8.18 8.49
CA SER A 21 18.17 6.81 8.51
C SER A 21 18.14 6.19 7.11
N GLY A 22 18.94 5.15 6.86
CA GLY A 22 18.95 4.46 5.56
C GLY A 22 17.59 3.86 5.15
N ALA A 23 16.68 3.64 6.10
CA ALA A 23 15.31 3.21 5.81
C ALA A 23 14.49 4.31 5.10
N ASP A 24 14.87 5.58 5.28
CA ASP A 24 14.16 6.76 4.78
C ASP A 24 14.68 7.24 3.40
N ASP A 25 15.78 6.67 2.89
CA ASP A 25 16.43 7.04 1.62
C ASP A 25 15.46 7.13 0.43
N GLY A 26 14.63 6.10 0.27
CA GLY A 26 13.65 6.06 -0.82
C GLY A 26 12.58 7.14 -0.67
N THR A 27 12.15 7.41 0.56
CA THR A 27 11.18 8.48 0.86
C THR A 27 11.79 9.86 0.62
N ALA A 28 13.05 10.09 1.02
CA ALA A 28 13.74 11.36 0.77
C ALA A 28 13.82 11.67 -0.73
N ARG A 29 14.28 10.72 -1.55
CA ARG A 29 14.32 10.90 -3.01
C ARG A 29 12.94 11.19 -3.62
N ALA A 30 11.90 10.49 -3.16
CA ALA A 30 10.54 10.71 -3.65
C ALA A 30 10.00 12.10 -3.26
N VAL A 31 10.24 12.54 -2.02
CA VAL A 31 9.82 13.86 -1.53
C VAL A 31 10.54 14.96 -2.30
N GLU A 32 11.86 14.89 -2.46
CA GLU A 32 12.63 15.86 -3.24
C GLU A 32 12.13 15.98 -4.68
N ALA A 33 11.93 14.84 -5.36
CA ALA A 33 11.42 14.82 -6.73
C ALA A 33 10.04 15.46 -6.86
N VAL A 34 9.13 15.21 -5.91
CA VAL A 34 7.77 15.75 -5.94
C VAL A 34 7.74 17.25 -5.64
N PHE A 35 8.48 17.71 -4.64
CA PHE A 35 8.53 19.13 -4.29
C PHE A 35 9.21 20.00 -5.36
N ASN A 36 10.21 19.46 -6.06
CA ASN A 36 10.99 20.21 -7.04
C ASN A 36 10.44 20.13 -8.47
N ASN A 37 9.25 19.55 -8.66
CA ASN A 37 8.64 19.40 -9.98
C ASN A 37 7.70 20.57 -10.37
N ALA A 38 7.27 21.38 -9.39
CA ALA A 38 6.33 22.48 -9.64
C ALA A 38 6.99 23.64 -10.39
N GLN A 39 6.41 24.06 -11.51
CA GLN A 39 6.99 25.09 -12.39
C GLN A 39 5.95 26.12 -12.84
N GLY A 40 6.42 27.35 -13.04
CA GLY A 40 5.63 28.47 -13.54
C GLY A 40 4.69 29.10 -12.50
N MET A 41 3.80 29.95 -13.00
CA MET A 41 2.82 30.69 -12.20
C MET A 41 1.46 29.97 -12.19
N ARG A 42 0.71 30.12 -11.11
CA ARG A 42 -0.70 29.74 -10.97
C ARG A 42 -1.50 30.94 -10.51
N THR A 43 -2.74 31.06 -10.98
CA THR A 43 -3.61 32.18 -10.66
C THR A 43 -4.94 31.76 -10.07
N SER A 44 -5.36 32.44 -9.01
CA SER A 44 -6.66 32.27 -8.35
C SER A 44 -7.02 30.78 -8.13
N LYS A 45 -8.09 30.27 -8.77
CA LYS A 45 -8.56 28.88 -8.62
C LYS A 45 -7.55 27.83 -9.05
N GLU A 46 -6.68 28.14 -10.02
CA GLU A 46 -5.66 27.19 -10.48
C GLU A 46 -4.73 26.77 -9.34
N ILE A 47 -4.49 27.64 -8.35
CA ILE A 47 -3.65 27.33 -7.18
C ILE A 47 -4.25 26.15 -6.40
N ILE A 48 -5.57 26.14 -6.22
CA ILE A 48 -6.29 25.07 -5.55
C ILE A 48 -6.41 23.86 -6.48
N GLU A 49 -6.73 24.05 -7.76
CA GLU A 49 -6.87 22.94 -8.71
C GLU A 49 -5.57 22.15 -8.91
N THR A 50 -4.41 22.78 -8.87
CA THR A 50 -3.13 22.06 -8.99
C THR A 50 -2.72 21.30 -7.73
N ALA A 51 -3.10 21.78 -6.55
CA ALA A 51 -2.69 21.16 -5.28
C ALA A 51 -3.76 20.22 -4.70
N PHE A 52 -5.04 20.49 -4.94
CA PHE A 52 -6.19 19.87 -4.28
C PHE A 52 -7.17 19.20 -5.25
N SER A 53 -6.70 18.81 -6.44
CA SER A 53 -7.49 18.04 -7.41
C SER A 53 -6.59 17.20 -8.32
N ASP A 54 -7.21 16.35 -9.14
CA ASP A 54 -6.54 15.63 -10.23
C ASP A 54 -6.74 16.28 -11.61
N ILE A 55 -7.28 17.51 -11.65
CA ILE A 55 -7.58 18.20 -12.92
C ILE A 55 -6.29 18.60 -13.64
N ILE A 56 -5.30 19.10 -12.89
CA ILE A 56 -4.03 19.57 -13.44
C ILE A 56 -2.91 18.62 -13.01
N SER A 57 -2.14 18.16 -13.98
CA SER A 57 -1.00 17.26 -13.78
C SER A 57 0.26 17.83 -14.45
N PRO A 58 1.44 17.74 -13.81
CA PRO A 58 1.67 17.19 -12.48
C PRO A 58 1.06 18.04 -11.37
N ARG A 59 0.66 17.39 -10.25
CA ARG A 59 0.13 18.09 -9.07
C ARG A 59 1.22 18.88 -8.36
N ASP A 60 0.83 20.04 -7.86
CA ASP A 60 1.65 20.83 -6.95
C ASP A 60 1.50 20.29 -5.52
N VAL A 61 2.53 20.50 -4.69
CA VAL A 61 2.49 20.07 -3.28
C VAL A 61 1.80 21.12 -2.41
N TRP A 62 0.88 20.70 -1.54
CA TRP A 62 0.44 21.53 -0.43
C TRP A 62 1.57 21.61 0.60
N SER A 63 2.14 22.79 0.81
CA SER A 63 3.15 22.97 1.85
C SER A 63 3.28 24.43 2.22
N VAL A 64 3.29 24.69 3.52
CA VAL A 64 3.57 26.01 4.09
C VAL A 64 5.08 26.25 4.22
N THR A 65 5.86 25.19 4.43
CA THR A 65 7.27 25.26 4.83
C THR A 65 8.24 25.67 3.72
N VAL A 66 7.87 25.46 2.45
CA VAL A 66 8.66 25.86 1.27
C VAL A 66 8.13 27.13 0.60
N CYS A 67 7.23 27.84 1.28
CA CYS A 67 6.59 29.03 0.75
C CYS A 67 7.03 30.30 1.50
N THR A 68 7.13 31.40 0.77
CA THR A 68 7.10 32.75 1.34
C THR A 68 5.88 33.48 0.84
N TYR A 69 5.42 34.45 1.63
CA TYR A 69 4.11 35.06 1.42
C TYR A 69 4.18 36.58 1.43
N ARG A 70 3.30 37.20 0.65
CA ARG A 70 3.03 38.63 0.79
C ARG A 70 2.40 38.89 2.16
N GLY A 71 3.02 39.77 2.94
CA GLY A 71 2.71 39.96 4.36
C GLY A 71 1.24 40.32 4.65
N ASP A 72 0.64 41.20 3.85
CA ASP A 72 -0.78 41.56 4.03
C ASP A 72 -1.71 40.39 3.68
N SER A 73 -1.45 39.70 2.55
CA SER A 73 -2.24 38.55 2.10
C SER A 73 -2.24 37.43 3.15
N ILE A 74 -1.08 37.04 3.68
CA ILE A 74 -0.99 35.92 4.63
C ILE A 74 -1.66 36.23 5.97
N ARG A 75 -1.57 37.48 6.45
CA ARG A 75 -2.28 37.91 7.67
C ARG A 75 -3.79 37.84 7.48
N GLU A 76 -4.28 38.24 6.32
CA GLU A 76 -5.70 38.10 5.98
C GLU A 76 -6.12 36.62 5.93
N SER A 77 -5.36 35.75 5.27
CA SER A 77 -5.65 34.31 5.23
C SER A 77 -5.72 33.70 6.64
N PHE A 78 -4.75 33.98 7.51
CA PHE A 78 -4.78 33.50 8.89
C PHE A 78 -5.98 34.01 9.68
N SER A 79 -6.46 35.23 9.41
CA SER A 79 -7.66 35.76 10.08
C SER A 79 -8.95 35.01 9.71
N LYS A 80 -8.96 34.27 8.59
CA LYS A 80 -10.08 33.45 8.11
C LYS A 80 -9.97 31.98 8.53
N MET A 81 -8.84 31.57 9.11
CA MET A 81 -8.66 30.21 9.62
C MET A 81 -9.40 30.01 10.96
N THR A 82 -9.63 28.75 11.31
CA THR A 82 -10.17 28.39 12.62
C THR A 82 -9.21 28.77 13.75
N SER A 83 -9.76 29.11 14.91
CA SER A 83 -9.01 29.28 16.17
C SER A 83 -8.83 27.96 16.93
N LYS A 84 -9.40 26.86 16.44
CA LYS A 84 -9.22 25.52 17.02
C LYS A 84 -7.76 25.10 16.85
N ARG A 85 -7.23 24.38 17.86
CA ARG A 85 -5.89 23.82 17.79
C ARG A 85 -5.82 22.78 16.67
N LEU A 86 -4.91 22.97 15.73
CA LEU A 86 -4.67 22.03 14.64
C LEU A 86 -3.81 20.85 15.08
N GLY A 87 -3.97 19.73 14.39
CA GLY A 87 -3.38 18.43 14.73
C GLY A 87 -2.34 17.98 13.71
N TYR A 88 -2.16 16.66 13.59
CA TYR A 88 -1.40 16.11 12.49
C TYR A 88 -1.99 16.53 11.12
N MET A 89 -1.11 16.90 10.19
CA MET A 89 -1.47 17.52 8.90
C MET A 89 -2.19 18.86 9.03
N GLU A 90 -1.76 19.72 9.95
CA GLU A 90 -2.26 21.10 9.99
C GLU A 90 -1.96 21.87 8.69
N ASP A 91 -0.83 21.54 8.05
CA ASP A 91 -0.34 22.20 6.85
C ASP A 91 -1.26 22.03 5.63
N THR A 92 -2.03 20.93 5.52
CA THR A 92 -3.05 20.80 4.46
C THR A 92 -4.15 21.84 4.61
N TYR A 93 -4.67 22.03 5.82
CA TYR A 93 -5.73 23.02 6.08
C TYR A 93 -5.20 24.45 5.93
N GLU A 94 -4.04 24.73 6.54
CA GLU A 94 -3.42 26.05 6.45
C GLU A 94 -3.14 26.43 4.99
N PHE A 95 -2.48 25.54 4.23
CA PHE A 95 -2.17 25.81 2.83
C PHE A 95 -3.44 25.94 1.99
N PHE A 96 -4.49 25.16 2.28
CA PHE A 96 -5.78 25.28 1.57
C PHE A 96 -6.37 26.68 1.72
N VAL A 97 -6.49 27.19 2.95
CA VAL A 97 -7.05 28.53 3.20
C VAL A 97 -6.16 29.60 2.55
N ILE A 98 -4.83 29.50 2.69
CA ILE A 98 -3.90 30.46 2.08
C ILE A 98 -4.03 30.47 0.56
N ALA A 99 -4.06 29.30 -0.06
CA ALA A 99 -4.18 29.14 -1.51
C ALA A 99 -5.51 29.70 -2.02
N ASN A 100 -6.61 29.51 -1.27
CA ASN A 100 -7.93 30.00 -1.65
C ASN A 100 -8.04 31.52 -1.63
N GLU A 101 -7.34 32.16 -0.68
CA GLU A 101 -7.32 33.62 -0.53
C GLU A 101 -6.28 34.32 -1.42
N SER A 102 -5.42 33.54 -2.09
CA SER A 102 -4.32 34.06 -2.91
C SER A 102 -4.74 34.22 -4.37
N GLN A 103 -4.26 35.29 -5.03
CA GLN A 103 -4.46 35.51 -6.46
C GLN A 103 -3.33 34.95 -7.30
N THR A 104 -2.12 34.85 -6.76
CA THR A 104 -0.93 34.45 -7.51
C THR A 104 0.01 33.58 -6.70
N LEU A 105 0.38 32.43 -7.26
CA LEU A 105 1.47 31.58 -6.77
C LEU A 105 2.54 31.45 -7.85
N GLN A 106 3.79 31.79 -7.50
CA GLN A 106 4.95 31.62 -8.38
C GLN A 106 5.86 30.50 -7.86
N ASN A 107 6.11 29.49 -8.68
CA ASN A 107 7.07 28.44 -8.37
C ASN A 107 8.48 28.82 -8.86
N TYR A 108 9.49 28.58 -8.01
CA TYR A 108 10.93 28.63 -8.30
C TYR A 108 11.59 27.34 -7.80
N ALA A 109 11.22 26.20 -8.39
CA ALA A 109 11.70 24.91 -7.93
C ALA A 109 13.23 24.73 -8.09
N ASP A 110 13.87 25.47 -8.99
CA ASP A 110 15.34 25.46 -9.15
C ASP A 110 16.08 26.14 -7.98
N PHE A 111 15.38 26.93 -7.16
CA PHE A 111 15.94 27.54 -5.95
C PHE A 111 15.57 26.70 -4.73
N HIS A 112 16.53 25.91 -4.23
CA HIS A 112 16.33 25.02 -3.10
C HIS A 112 16.56 25.78 -1.78
N ALA A 113 15.47 26.19 -1.12
CA ALA A 113 15.52 27.08 0.04
C ALA A 113 15.46 26.34 1.39
N LEU A 114 15.02 25.07 1.40
CA LEU A 114 14.82 24.27 2.61
C LEU A 114 15.63 22.99 2.56
N LYS A 115 16.35 22.68 3.67
CA LYS A 115 16.93 21.35 3.91
C LYS A 115 15.97 20.56 4.79
N TYR A 116 15.26 19.60 4.20
CA TYR A 116 14.24 18.84 4.90
C TYR A 116 14.78 17.48 5.35
N ARG A 117 14.74 17.20 6.65
CA ARG A 117 15.19 15.92 7.22
C ARG A 117 14.03 14.95 7.42
N ILE A 118 13.92 13.98 6.52
CA ILE A 118 12.93 12.91 6.60
C ILE A 118 13.26 11.99 7.76
N GLY A 119 12.33 11.81 8.70
CA GLY A 119 12.52 10.92 9.84
C GLY A 119 13.01 11.57 11.12
N ALA A 120 13.46 12.83 11.08
CA ALA A 120 13.80 13.61 12.28
C ALA A 120 12.56 13.93 13.16
N GLY A 121 11.36 13.80 12.60
CA GLY A 121 10.09 14.05 13.30
C GLY A 121 9.01 13.03 12.93
N ARG A 122 7.83 13.52 12.53
CA ARG A 122 6.67 12.65 12.25
C ARG A 122 6.71 11.95 10.88
N SER A 123 7.66 12.32 10.01
CA SER A 123 7.77 11.92 8.59
C SER A 123 8.59 10.65 8.33
N GLY A 124 9.12 9.99 9.37
CA GLY A 124 9.92 8.76 9.21
C GLY A 124 9.09 7.49 9.13
N ARG A 125 9.75 6.36 8.83
CA ARG A 125 9.12 5.03 8.68
C ARG A 125 8.97 4.21 9.97
N ARG A 126 9.00 4.87 11.13
CA ARG A 126 8.75 4.23 12.43
C ARG A 126 7.39 3.55 12.46
N LEU A 127 7.35 2.34 13.02
CA LEU A 127 6.12 1.62 13.34
C LEU A 127 5.30 2.35 14.41
N TYR A 128 3.97 2.28 14.28
CA TYR A 128 3.03 2.77 15.28
C TYR A 128 2.55 1.67 16.21
N SER A 129 2.17 2.06 17.42
CA SER A 129 1.20 1.28 18.19
C SER A 129 -0.22 1.51 17.67
N ALA A 130 -1.16 0.62 18.01
CA ALA A 130 -2.58 0.83 17.76
C ALA A 130 -3.11 2.16 18.32
N GLU A 131 -2.64 2.58 19.49
CA GLU A 131 -3.05 3.83 20.13
C GLU A 131 -2.55 5.06 19.35
N GLU A 132 -1.28 5.04 18.92
CA GLU A 132 -0.70 6.11 18.12
C GLU A 132 -1.40 6.26 16.77
N PHE A 133 -1.72 5.14 16.12
CA PHE A 133 -2.50 5.14 14.88
C PHE A 133 -3.92 5.69 15.11
N SER A 134 -4.61 5.21 16.16
CA SER A 134 -5.96 5.68 16.53
C SER A 134 -6.00 7.18 16.84
N LYS A 135 -4.99 7.70 17.53
CA LYS A 135 -4.85 9.15 17.74
C LYS A 135 -4.64 9.90 16.43
N ARG A 136 -3.70 9.44 15.60
CA ARG A 136 -3.33 10.12 14.35
C ARG A 136 -4.49 10.17 13.37
N GLN A 137 -5.21 9.06 13.18
CA GLN A 137 -6.35 9.04 12.26
C GLN A 137 -7.49 9.97 12.70
N ARG A 138 -7.69 10.15 14.02
CA ARG A 138 -8.63 11.15 14.56
C ARG A 138 -8.18 12.58 14.27
N GLU A 139 -6.90 12.89 14.47
CA GLU A 139 -6.35 14.21 14.12
C GLU A 139 -6.56 14.51 12.62
N VAL A 140 -6.36 13.53 11.73
CA VAL A 140 -6.63 13.67 10.29
C VAL A 140 -8.12 13.89 10.00
N HIS A 141 -9.01 13.17 10.70
CA HIS A 141 -10.45 13.36 10.56
C HIS A 141 -10.89 14.77 10.99
N GLU A 142 -10.34 15.27 12.09
CA GLU A 142 -10.58 16.65 12.54
C GLU A 142 -10.11 17.65 11.48
N MET A 143 -8.94 17.44 10.85
CA MET A 143 -8.47 18.31 9.75
C MET A 143 -9.41 18.27 8.55
N TYR A 144 -9.95 17.10 8.21
CA TYR A 144 -10.96 16.98 7.15
C TYR A 144 -12.22 17.77 7.48
N LEU A 145 -12.73 17.68 8.71
CA LEU A 145 -13.92 18.42 9.14
C LEU A 145 -13.71 19.94 9.09
N LEU A 146 -12.53 20.43 9.48
CA LEU A 146 -12.19 21.86 9.37
C LEU A 146 -12.10 22.34 7.93
N LEU A 147 -11.52 21.52 7.05
CA LEU A 147 -11.50 21.81 5.61
C LEU A 147 -12.93 21.86 5.06
N CYS A 148 -13.80 20.91 5.44
CA CYS A 148 -15.22 20.95 5.07
C CYS A 148 -15.93 22.19 5.62
N GLU A 149 -15.68 22.58 6.87
CA GLU A 149 -16.25 23.78 7.48
C GLU A 149 -15.90 25.03 6.66
N TYR A 150 -14.62 25.17 6.29
CA TYR A 150 -14.17 26.29 5.45
C TYR A 150 -14.75 26.21 4.04
N CYS A 151 -14.71 25.06 3.37
CA CYS A 151 -15.33 24.85 2.05
C CYS A 151 -16.81 25.22 2.04
N ASN A 152 -17.57 24.81 3.07
CA ASN A 152 -18.99 25.12 3.19
C ASN A 152 -19.29 26.60 3.46
N SER A 153 -18.32 27.36 3.97
CA SER A 153 -18.47 28.82 4.13
C SER A 153 -18.34 29.59 2.81
N GLN A 154 -17.76 28.97 1.77
CA GLN A 154 -17.54 29.59 0.47
C GLN A 154 -18.79 29.46 -0.41
N ARG A 155 -19.65 30.49 -0.39
CA ARG A 155 -20.96 30.45 -1.08
C ARG A 155 -20.89 30.69 -2.58
N ASP A 156 -19.77 31.20 -3.07
CA ASP A 156 -19.65 31.67 -4.46
C ASP A 156 -19.45 30.54 -5.47
N ASP A 157 -19.03 29.34 -5.04
CA ASP A 157 -18.81 28.18 -5.92
C ASP A 157 -18.94 26.84 -5.18
N THR A 158 -20.15 26.52 -4.72
CA THR A 158 -20.42 25.32 -3.91
C THR A 158 -19.99 24.01 -4.60
N ASP A 159 -20.12 23.89 -5.92
CA ASP A 159 -19.71 22.68 -6.65
C ASP A 159 -18.19 22.46 -6.57
N PHE A 160 -17.42 23.52 -6.82
CA PHE A 160 -15.97 23.48 -6.73
C PHE A 160 -15.50 23.01 -5.35
N TYR A 161 -15.98 23.67 -4.27
CA TYR A 161 -15.55 23.33 -2.91
C TYR A 161 -16.05 21.95 -2.45
N SER A 162 -17.21 21.51 -2.95
CA SER A 162 -17.71 20.15 -2.70
C SER A 162 -16.82 19.08 -3.34
N ARG A 163 -16.41 19.27 -4.60
CA ARG A 163 -15.49 18.36 -5.28
C ARG A 163 -14.11 18.35 -4.64
N THR A 164 -13.60 19.52 -4.27
CA THR A 164 -12.28 19.68 -3.64
C THR A 164 -12.21 19.03 -2.26
N SER A 165 -13.24 19.24 -1.41
CA SER A 165 -13.29 18.58 -0.10
C SER A 165 -13.45 17.05 -0.24
N LEU A 166 -14.25 16.57 -1.19
CA LEU A 166 -14.36 15.13 -1.46
C LEU A 166 -13.04 14.53 -1.97
N TRP A 167 -12.30 15.26 -2.80
CA TRP A 167 -10.98 14.85 -3.25
C TRP A 167 -10.01 14.73 -2.07
N MET A 168 -9.97 15.74 -1.19
CA MET A 168 -9.12 15.70 0.00
C MET A 168 -9.45 14.58 0.96
N LYS A 169 -10.73 14.25 1.12
CA LYS A 169 -11.15 13.06 1.87
C LYS A 169 -10.45 11.82 1.34
N ARG A 170 -10.44 11.62 0.01
CA ARG A 170 -9.78 10.46 -0.61
C ARG A 170 -8.27 10.45 -0.38
N GLN A 171 -7.61 11.61 -0.45
CA GLN A 171 -6.16 11.70 -0.16
C GLN A 171 -5.83 11.37 1.30
N TYR A 172 -6.64 11.86 2.25
CA TYR A 172 -6.48 11.52 3.67
C TYR A 172 -6.66 10.02 3.91
N LEU A 173 -7.71 9.41 3.35
CA LEU A 173 -7.96 7.98 3.44
C LEU A 173 -6.81 7.16 2.81
N LEU A 174 -6.27 7.60 1.65
CA LEU A 174 -5.13 6.95 1.00
C LEU A 174 -3.86 7.00 1.86
N MET A 175 -3.59 8.15 2.49
CA MET A 175 -2.45 8.28 3.39
C MET A 175 -2.62 7.40 4.65
N LEU A 176 -3.83 7.40 5.23
CA LEU A 176 -4.12 6.58 6.41
C LEU A 176 -3.99 5.08 6.12
N VAL A 177 -4.45 4.59 4.96
CA VAL A 177 -4.29 3.18 4.62
C VAL A 177 -2.83 2.84 4.32
N THR A 178 -2.08 3.76 3.73
CA THR A 178 -0.62 3.56 3.54
C THR A 178 0.08 3.40 4.88
N ASP A 179 -0.22 4.27 5.85
CA ASP A 179 0.31 4.18 7.22
C ASP A 179 -0.15 2.87 7.91
N TRP A 180 -1.39 2.44 7.70
CA TRP A 180 -1.91 1.18 8.24
C TRP A 180 -1.21 -0.06 7.65
N VAL A 181 -0.98 -0.10 6.33
CA VAL A 181 -0.27 -1.21 5.68
C VAL A 181 1.19 -1.24 6.10
N THR A 182 1.86 -0.09 6.11
CA THR A 182 3.33 -0.03 6.16
C THR A 182 3.89 0.22 7.55
N ARG A 183 3.09 0.74 8.49
CA ARG A 183 3.56 1.18 9.81
C ARG A 183 2.82 0.57 10.98
N LEU A 184 1.65 -0.03 10.77
CA LEU A 184 0.94 -0.71 11.84
C LEU A 184 1.26 -2.21 11.81
N PRO A 185 1.76 -2.81 12.91
CA PRO A 185 2.03 -4.24 12.97
C PRO A 185 0.77 -5.06 12.67
N ALA A 186 0.94 -6.22 12.02
CA ALA A 186 -0.16 -7.10 11.64
C ALA A 186 -1.11 -7.47 12.81
N ALA A 187 -0.58 -7.60 14.02
CA ALA A 187 -1.36 -7.89 15.22
C ALA A 187 -2.29 -6.75 15.66
N ASP A 188 -1.98 -5.50 15.27
CA ASP A 188 -2.74 -4.31 15.62
C ASP A 188 -3.63 -3.81 14.47
N GLN A 189 -3.52 -4.39 13.27
CA GLN A 189 -4.26 -3.97 12.08
C GLN A 189 -5.79 -4.03 12.24
N ASP A 190 -6.31 -5.04 12.93
CA ASP A 190 -7.75 -5.18 13.21
C ASP A 190 -8.25 -4.04 14.11
N LYS A 191 -7.53 -3.76 15.22
CA LYS A 191 -7.82 -2.64 16.13
C LYS A 191 -7.72 -1.28 15.43
N GLY A 192 -6.71 -1.12 14.58
CA GLY A 192 -6.54 0.08 13.76
C GLY A 192 -7.76 0.34 12.88
N TYR A 193 -8.30 -0.70 12.24
CA TYR A 193 -9.50 -0.58 11.43
C TYR A 193 -10.77 -0.33 12.24
N THR A 194 -10.90 -0.92 13.43
CA THR A 194 -12.01 -0.59 14.35
C THR A 194 -12.04 0.92 14.63
N ALA A 195 -10.89 1.53 14.93
CA ALA A 195 -10.81 2.97 15.15
C ALA A 195 -11.18 3.80 13.91
N ILE A 196 -10.82 3.33 12.70
CA ILE A 196 -11.22 3.98 11.44
C ILE A 196 -12.74 3.90 11.25
N VAL A 197 -13.36 2.74 11.48
CA VAL A 197 -14.82 2.57 11.37
C VAL A 197 -15.56 3.49 12.34
N GLU A 198 -15.08 3.58 13.59
CA GLU A 198 -15.66 4.46 14.61
C GLU A 198 -15.58 5.96 14.24
N THR A 199 -14.52 6.37 13.55
CA THR A 199 -14.24 7.79 13.26
C THR A 199 -14.75 8.23 11.90
N TRP A 200 -14.49 7.46 10.86
CA TRP A 200 -14.79 7.77 9.45
C TRP A 200 -16.05 7.06 8.94
N GLY A 201 -16.54 6.04 9.66
CA GLY A 201 -17.68 5.22 9.25
C GLY A 201 -17.29 4.01 8.39
N ALA A 202 -18.17 3.01 8.38
CA ALA A 202 -17.93 1.73 7.72
C ALA A 202 -17.67 1.84 6.20
N ALA A 203 -18.37 2.74 5.52
CA ALA A 203 -18.22 2.91 4.07
C ALA A 203 -16.81 3.40 3.69
N ASP A 204 -16.29 4.41 4.37
CA ASP A 204 -14.96 4.95 4.10
C ASP A 204 -13.87 3.96 4.53
N ALA A 205 -14.09 3.24 5.64
CA ALA A 205 -13.22 2.15 6.06
C ALA A 205 -13.14 1.03 5.00
N ALA A 206 -14.27 0.62 4.43
CA ALA A 206 -14.30 -0.38 3.36
C ALA A 206 -13.58 0.12 2.11
N ILE A 207 -13.82 1.37 1.69
CA ILE A 207 -13.16 1.99 0.53
C ILE A 207 -11.64 1.98 0.68
N MET A 208 -11.13 2.31 1.88
CA MET A 208 -9.70 2.27 2.15
C MET A 208 -9.08 0.89 1.89
N LEU A 209 -9.80 -0.21 2.19
CA LEU A 209 -9.27 -1.58 2.07
C LEU A 209 -9.16 -2.09 0.63
N PHE A 210 -9.90 -1.54 -0.32
CA PHE A 210 -9.94 -2.13 -1.66
C PHE A 210 -8.61 -2.05 -2.38
N ASP A 211 -7.93 -0.90 -2.36
CA ASP A 211 -6.65 -0.72 -3.04
C ASP A 211 -5.57 -1.71 -2.57
N PRO A 212 -5.27 -1.86 -1.26
CA PRO A 212 -4.28 -2.83 -0.81
C PRO A 212 -4.72 -4.29 -1.05
N LEU A 213 -6.00 -4.62 -0.89
CA LEU A 213 -6.52 -5.96 -1.18
C LEU A 213 -6.35 -6.33 -2.65
N ILE A 214 -6.74 -5.42 -3.55
CA ILE A 214 -6.66 -5.63 -4.99
C ILE A 214 -5.19 -5.76 -5.40
N ALA A 215 -4.33 -4.84 -4.95
CA ALA A 215 -2.91 -4.90 -5.26
C ALA A 215 -2.25 -6.21 -4.76
N ARG A 216 -2.62 -6.68 -3.57
CA ARG A 216 -2.11 -7.96 -3.04
C ARG A 216 -2.60 -9.14 -3.84
N GLY A 217 -3.91 -9.21 -4.14
CA GLY A 217 -4.49 -10.31 -4.91
C GLY A 217 -3.92 -10.39 -6.34
N GLU A 218 -3.76 -9.26 -7.03
CA GLU A 218 -3.11 -9.20 -8.34
C GLU A 218 -1.63 -9.66 -8.27
N SER A 219 -0.91 -9.27 -7.21
CA SER A 219 0.45 -9.78 -6.99
C SER A 219 0.50 -11.29 -6.75
N LEU A 220 -0.51 -11.89 -6.11
CA LEU A 220 -0.54 -13.33 -5.85
C LEU A 220 -0.84 -14.12 -7.13
N LEU A 221 -1.82 -13.66 -7.92
CA LEU A 221 -2.15 -14.26 -9.20
C LEU A 221 -0.98 -14.20 -10.19
N SER A 222 -0.31 -13.05 -10.28
CA SER A 222 0.84 -12.89 -11.19
C SER A 222 2.05 -13.77 -10.83
N LYS A 223 2.20 -14.16 -9.57
CA LYS A 223 3.28 -15.04 -9.10
C LYS A 223 2.98 -16.53 -9.24
N ASN A 224 1.75 -16.89 -9.60
CA ASN A 224 1.30 -18.28 -9.71
C ASN A 224 1.64 -19.11 -8.46
N SER A 225 1.38 -18.55 -7.28
CA SER A 225 1.76 -19.12 -5.98
C SER A 225 0.55 -19.24 -5.06
N ILE A 226 0.49 -20.31 -4.26
CA ILE A 226 -0.50 -20.44 -3.19
C ILE A 226 -0.13 -19.45 -2.07
N PRO A 227 -1.02 -18.50 -1.71
CA PRO A 227 -0.77 -17.61 -0.60
C PRO A 227 -0.76 -18.40 0.72
N PRO A 228 0.16 -18.11 1.66
CA PRO A 228 0.15 -18.77 2.96
C PRO A 228 -1.15 -18.43 3.72
N GLY A 229 -1.59 -19.30 4.64
CA GLY A 229 -2.84 -19.10 5.37
C GLY A 229 -2.90 -17.82 6.24
N ASN A 230 -1.75 -17.22 6.54
CA ASN A 230 -1.62 -15.95 7.26
C ASN A 230 -1.31 -14.75 6.34
N ASP A 231 -1.45 -14.91 5.02
CA ASP A 231 -1.21 -13.85 4.04
C ASP A 231 -2.05 -12.60 4.35
N GLU A 232 -1.48 -11.45 4.00
CA GLU A 232 -2.16 -10.16 4.05
C GLU A 232 -3.52 -10.18 3.36
N PHE A 233 -3.63 -10.83 2.20
CA PHE A 233 -4.90 -10.91 1.46
C PHE A 233 -6.02 -11.50 2.32
N TYR A 234 -5.77 -12.63 2.98
CA TYR A 234 -6.77 -13.29 3.82
C TYR A 234 -7.06 -12.50 5.10
N ARG A 235 -6.02 -11.96 5.77
CA ARG A 235 -6.21 -11.18 7.00
C ARG A 235 -7.01 -9.90 6.73
N TRP A 236 -6.67 -9.18 5.67
CA TRP A 236 -7.36 -7.95 5.28
C TRP A 236 -8.77 -8.25 4.76
N GLY A 237 -8.97 -9.36 4.06
CA GLY A 237 -10.30 -9.81 3.61
C GLY A 237 -11.21 -10.13 4.80
N GLN A 238 -10.68 -10.74 5.86
CA GLN A 238 -11.44 -10.95 7.10
C GLN A 238 -11.85 -9.63 7.78
N ILE A 239 -11.00 -8.60 7.75
CA ILE A 239 -11.35 -7.27 8.26
C ILE A 239 -12.48 -6.68 7.39
N LEU A 240 -12.34 -6.73 6.07
CA LEU A 240 -13.37 -6.22 5.14
C LEU A 240 -14.71 -6.95 5.35
N ALA A 241 -14.71 -8.26 5.54
CA ALA A 241 -15.91 -9.07 5.78
C ALA A 241 -16.66 -8.67 7.07
N LYS A 242 -15.97 -8.11 8.07
CA LYS A 242 -16.61 -7.55 9.28
C LYS A 242 -17.26 -6.18 9.00
N ILE A 243 -16.68 -5.39 8.08
CA ILE A 243 -17.07 -4.01 7.82
C ILE A 243 -18.22 -3.91 6.81
N VAL A 244 -18.18 -4.69 5.73
CA VAL A 244 -19.17 -4.63 4.64
C VAL A 244 -20.62 -4.76 5.16
N PRO A 245 -20.96 -5.68 6.10
CA PRO A 245 -22.32 -5.75 6.64
C PRO A 245 -22.77 -4.52 7.44
N MET A 246 -21.84 -3.65 7.85
CA MET A 246 -22.12 -2.39 8.56
C MET A 246 -22.37 -1.22 7.61
N VAL A 247 -22.15 -1.40 6.30
CA VAL A 247 -22.40 -0.38 5.29
C VAL A 247 -23.89 -0.40 4.97
N ASP A 248 -24.57 0.73 5.19
CA ASP A 248 -25.99 0.92 4.86
C ASP A 248 -26.28 0.58 3.38
N ASP A 249 -27.37 -0.14 3.12
CA ASP A 249 -27.73 -0.76 1.83
C ASP A 249 -27.82 0.25 0.66
N GLY A 250 -27.86 1.55 0.96
CA GLY A 250 -27.88 2.64 -0.04
C GLY A 250 -26.51 3.19 -0.46
N ARG A 251 -25.40 2.85 0.21
CA ARG A 251 -24.07 3.35 -0.18
C ARG A 251 -23.38 2.38 -1.11
N ASN A 252 -23.19 2.81 -2.36
CA ASN A 252 -22.31 2.10 -3.30
C ASN A 252 -20.87 2.09 -2.76
N LEU A 253 -20.26 0.90 -2.72
CA LEU A 253 -18.84 0.72 -2.40
C LEU A 253 -18.05 0.63 -3.72
N PRO A 254 -17.35 1.69 -4.13
CA PRO A 254 -16.52 1.68 -5.32
C PRO A 254 -15.56 0.49 -5.28
N ARG A 255 -15.43 -0.23 -6.41
CA ARG A 255 -14.51 -1.37 -6.57
C ARG A 255 -14.85 -2.64 -5.77
N TYR A 256 -15.98 -2.69 -5.06
CA TYR A 256 -16.38 -3.92 -4.35
C TYR A 256 -16.52 -5.12 -5.30
N ASP A 257 -17.17 -4.92 -6.46
CA ASP A 257 -17.29 -5.98 -7.47
C ASP A 257 -15.93 -6.43 -8.02
N GLN A 258 -15.00 -5.50 -8.22
CA GLN A 258 -13.64 -5.81 -8.64
C GLN A 258 -12.92 -6.67 -7.59
N TYR A 259 -13.04 -6.32 -6.31
CA TYR A 259 -12.50 -7.13 -5.22
C TYR A 259 -13.13 -8.54 -5.22
N ARG A 260 -14.45 -8.66 -5.35
CA ARG A 260 -15.15 -9.96 -5.35
C ARG A 260 -14.74 -10.84 -6.52
N GLN A 261 -14.56 -10.28 -7.70
CA GLN A 261 -14.03 -11.01 -8.86
C GLN A 261 -12.61 -11.51 -8.61
N LEU A 262 -11.77 -10.67 -8.00
CA LEU A 262 -10.39 -11.05 -7.67
C LEU A 262 -10.33 -12.14 -6.60
N GLU A 263 -11.18 -12.07 -5.58
CA GLU A 263 -11.31 -13.08 -4.54
C GLU A 263 -11.69 -14.45 -5.15
N GLN A 264 -12.70 -14.49 -6.02
CA GLN A 264 -13.10 -15.70 -6.74
C GLN A 264 -11.98 -16.24 -7.64
N ALA A 265 -11.27 -15.37 -8.35
CA ALA A 265 -10.15 -15.76 -9.19
C ALA A 265 -9.01 -16.40 -8.38
N LEU A 266 -8.74 -15.86 -7.18
CA LEU A 266 -7.71 -16.39 -6.29
C LEU A 266 -8.13 -17.75 -5.69
N GLU A 267 -9.40 -17.89 -5.28
CA GLU A 267 -9.94 -19.18 -4.83
C GLU A 267 -9.81 -20.27 -5.90
N HIS A 268 -10.18 -19.94 -7.13
CA HIS A 268 -10.05 -20.84 -8.28
C HIS A 268 -8.59 -21.21 -8.53
N HIS A 269 -7.70 -20.22 -8.53
CA HIS A 269 -6.27 -20.41 -8.72
C HIS A 269 -5.65 -21.35 -7.68
N VAL A 270 -5.99 -21.16 -6.40
CA VAL A 270 -5.52 -22.04 -5.31
C VAL A 270 -6.04 -23.46 -5.51
N ALA A 271 -7.31 -23.64 -5.87
CA ALA A 271 -7.89 -24.95 -6.14
C ALA A 271 -7.18 -25.66 -7.31
N GLU A 272 -6.86 -24.93 -8.38
CA GLU A 272 -6.13 -25.48 -9.52
C GLU A 272 -4.70 -25.95 -9.16
N ILE A 273 -3.96 -25.17 -8.36
CA ILE A 273 -2.61 -25.55 -7.95
C ILE A 273 -2.67 -26.79 -7.05
N GLN A 274 -3.57 -26.80 -6.06
CA GLN A 274 -3.74 -27.95 -5.17
C GLN A 274 -4.11 -29.21 -5.94
N LEU A 275 -4.98 -29.10 -6.95
CA LEU A 275 -5.34 -30.22 -7.81
C LEU A 275 -4.13 -30.75 -8.59
N LYS A 276 -3.32 -29.87 -9.17
CA LYS A 276 -2.09 -30.26 -9.90
C LYS A 276 -1.07 -30.94 -8.97
N GLU A 277 -0.90 -30.44 -7.75
CA GLU A 277 -0.02 -31.04 -6.75
C GLU A 277 -0.50 -32.43 -6.33
N GLN A 278 -1.81 -32.61 -6.09
CA GLN A 278 -2.39 -33.91 -5.77
C GLN A 278 -2.22 -34.91 -6.92
N GLN A 279 -2.45 -34.49 -8.16
CA GLN A 279 -2.24 -35.33 -9.34
C GLN A 279 -0.76 -35.73 -9.51
N ALA A 280 0.18 -34.80 -9.27
CA ALA A 280 1.61 -35.08 -9.33
C ALA A 280 2.04 -36.08 -8.24
N LEU A 281 1.53 -35.94 -7.01
CA LEU A 281 1.77 -36.88 -5.92
C LEU A 281 1.22 -38.27 -6.22
N GLN A 282 0.01 -38.36 -6.77
CA GLN A 282 -0.59 -39.64 -7.19
C GLN A 282 0.23 -40.29 -8.31
N ALA A 283 0.62 -39.54 -9.34
CA ALA A 283 1.42 -40.05 -10.43
C ALA A 283 2.80 -40.56 -9.96
N GLU A 284 3.42 -39.89 -8.98
CA GLU A 284 4.69 -40.35 -8.40
C GLU A 284 4.51 -41.60 -7.55
N GLN A 285 3.44 -41.70 -6.76
CA GLN A 285 3.10 -42.92 -6.03
C GLN A 285 2.86 -44.10 -6.98
N GLU A 286 2.09 -43.90 -8.06
CA GLU A 286 1.86 -44.91 -9.10
C GLU A 286 3.16 -45.35 -9.77
N ARG A 287 4.09 -44.41 -10.05
CA ARG A 287 5.42 -44.73 -10.58
C ARG A 287 6.25 -45.58 -9.61
N ILE A 288 6.28 -45.22 -8.33
CA ILE A 288 6.98 -45.98 -7.29
C ILE A 288 6.38 -47.38 -7.17
N GLU A 289 5.05 -47.50 -7.15
CA GLU A 289 4.36 -48.78 -7.12
C GLU A 289 4.64 -49.62 -8.37
N ALA A 290 4.60 -49.03 -9.56
CA ALA A 290 4.90 -49.71 -10.82
C ALA A 290 6.35 -50.24 -10.82
N GLN A 291 7.32 -49.45 -10.37
CA GLN A 291 8.70 -49.90 -10.19
C GLN A 291 8.82 -51.04 -9.16
N ALA A 292 8.06 -50.97 -8.05
CA ALA A 292 8.03 -52.03 -7.05
C ALA A 292 7.41 -53.33 -7.59
N ARG A 293 6.34 -53.23 -8.39
CA ARG A 293 5.69 -54.37 -9.08
C ARG A 293 6.64 -54.98 -10.12
N PHE A 294 7.36 -54.17 -10.90
CA PHE A 294 8.36 -54.66 -11.84
C PHE A 294 9.52 -55.41 -11.16
N LYS A 295 10.00 -54.92 -10.00
CA LYS A 295 11.02 -55.61 -9.18
C LYS A 295 10.53 -56.91 -8.53
N LYS A 296 9.23 -57.03 -8.24
CA LYS A 296 8.64 -58.26 -7.65
C LYS A 296 8.19 -59.28 -8.71
N GLY A 297 7.77 -58.82 -9.89
CA GLY A 297 7.10 -59.64 -10.91
C GLY A 297 7.95 -60.07 -12.11
N THR A 298 9.25 -59.79 -12.14
CA THR A 298 10.05 -60.10 -13.33
C THR A 298 10.24 -61.61 -13.53
N LEU A 299 10.01 -62.08 -14.75
CA LEU A 299 10.37 -63.42 -15.25
C LEU A 299 11.82 -63.75 -14.87
N MET A 300 12.70 -62.74 -14.83
CA MET A 300 14.09 -62.85 -14.40
C MET A 300 14.24 -63.37 -12.96
N ARG A 301 13.37 -63.00 -12.01
CA ARG A 301 13.41 -63.53 -10.64
C ARG A 301 12.94 -64.98 -10.58
N ARG A 302 11.91 -65.35 -11.36
CA ARG A 302 11.50 -66.76 -11.51
C ARG A 302 12.57 -67.60 -12.20
N VAL A 303 13.27 -67.07 -13.21
CA VAL A 303 14.39 -67.75 -13.87
C VAL A 303 15.56 -67.91 -12.92
N ILE A 304 15.91 -66.87 -12.17
CA ILE A 304 16.97 -66.93 -11.14
C ILE A 304 16.60 -67.92 -10.03
N ASP A 305 15.36 -67.93 -9.55
CA ASP A 305 14.93 -68.87 -8.52
C ASP A 305 14.84 -70.32 -9.06
N LYS A 306 14.63 -70.52 -10.37
CA LYS A 306 14.62 -71.84 -11.01
C LYS A 306 16.01 -72.37 -11.38
N VAL A 307 16.96 -71.49 -11.69
CA VAL A 307 18.36 -71.84 -12.05
C VAL A 307 19.29 -71.83 -10.84
N MET A 308 19.02 -70.98 -9.84
CA MET A 308 19.78 -70.85 -8.59
C MET A 308 18.81 -70.72 -7.41
N PRO A 309 18.23 -71.84 -6.93
CA PRO A 309 17.29 -71.83 -5.82
C PRO A 309 17.91 -71.26 -4.54
N ALA A 310 17.07 -70.74 -3.64
CA ALA A 310 17.49 -70.22 -2.35
C ALA A 310 18.19 -71.32 -1.53
N GLY A 311 19.38 -71.03 -0.98
CA GLY A 311 20.23 -72.00 -0.27
C GLY A 311 21.16 -72.83 -1.16
N SER A 312 21.22 -72.55 -2.47
CA SER A 312 22.24 -73.16 -3.34
C SER A 312 23.59 -72.46 -3.22
N LEU A 313 24.66 -73.25 -3.22
CA LEU A 313 26.05 -72.79 -3.09
C LEU A 313 26.41 -71.68 -4.10
N ASN A 314 25.86 -71.77 -5.32
CA ASN A 314 26.06 -70.77 -6.39
C ASN A 314 25.40 -69.42 -6.07
N ARG A 315 24.24 -69.42 -5.41
CA ARG A 315 23.54 -68.18 -5.03
C ARG A 315 24.26 -67.47 -3.88
N ASP A 316 24.79 -68.25 -2.94
CA ASP A 316 25.56 -67.73 -1.81
C ASP A 316 26.87 -67.10 -2.29
N LEU A 317 27.57 -67.75 -3.24
CA LEU A 317 28.75 -67.19 -3.91
C LEU A 317 28.46 -65.87 -4.62
N VAL A 318 27.37 -65.77 -5.38
CA VAL A 318 26.96 -64.52 -6.05
C VAL A 318 26.63 -63.42 -5.03
N SER A 319 26.02 -63.77 -3.89
CA SER A 319 25.73 -62.82 -2.83
C SER A 319 27.00 -62.25 -2.18
N VAL A 320 28.00 -63.11 -1.93
CA VAL A 320 29.30 -62.72 -1.39
C VAL A 320 30.04 -61.83 -2.37
N ILE A 321 30.09 -62.20 -3.66
CA ILE A 321 30.74 -61.38 -4.71
C ILE A 321 30.08 -60.01 -4.83
N ARG A 322 28.74 -59.93 -4.82
CA ARG A 322 28.03 -58.63 -4.83
C ARG A 322 28.30 -57.80 -3.59
N SER A 323 28.33 -58.42 -2.41
CA SER A 323 28.63 -57.72 -1.17
C SER A 323 30.05 -57.13 -1.18
N HIS A 324 31.03 -57.88 -1.68
CA HIS A 324 32.41 -57.40 -1.86
C HIS A 324 32.51 -56.29 -2.91
N ALA A 325 31.82 -56.42 -4.04
CA ALA A 325 31.81 -55.39 -5.08
C ALA A 325 31.14 -54.08 -4.61
N GLN A 326 30.09 -54.17 -3.80
CA GLN A 326 29.46 -52.98 -3.20
C GLN A 326 30.33 -52.34 -2.11
N ARG A 327 31.08 -53.14 -1.34
CA ARG A 327 32.05 -52.64 -0.35
C ARG A 327 33.21 -51.91 -1.02
N ALA A 328 33.78 -52.50 -2.08
CA ALA A 328 34.84 -51.89 -2.87
C ALA A 328 34.42 -50.59 -3.59
N LYS A 329 33.11 -50.42 -3.85
CA LYS A 329 32.55 -49.19 -4.45
C LYS A 329 32.20 -48.10 -3.43
N ARG A 330 32.22 -48.42 -2.13
CA ARG A 330 32.04 -47.47 -1.01
C ARG A 330 33.38 -47.01 -0.41
N GLU A 331 34.46 -47.73 -0.70
CA GLU A 331 35.84 -47.42 -0.27
C GLU A 331 36.66 -46.69 -1.34
N ARG A 332 36.02 -46.30 -2.45
CA ARG A 332 36.49 -45.30 -3.43
C ARG A 332 35.51 -44.14 -3.42
#